data_AF-A0A819XBZ6-F1
#
_entry.id   AF-A0A819XBZ6-F1
#
_cell.length_a   1.000
_cell.length_b   1.000
_cell.length_c   1.000
_cell.angle_alpha   90.00
_cell.angle_beta   90.00
_cell.angle_gamma   90.00
#
_symmetry.space_group_name_H-M   'P 1'
#
loop_
_entity.id
_entity.type
_entity.pdbx_description
1 polymer ?
#
loop_
_entity_poly.entity_id
_entity_poly.type
_entity_poly.pdbx_seq_one_letter_code
_entity_poly.pdbx_strand_id
1 'polypeptide(L)' 'MNTILLTAEGIYDNPIVTEVTAFTNFYSAEGYHQEYFANNPNQPCCAAVVAPKVAKFRQ' A
#
# COMPACT_ATOMS: atom_id res chain seq x y z
N MET A 1 -16.59 -10.09 -7.71
CA MET A 1 -17.51 -10.14 -6.55
C MET A 1 -16.93 -11.03 -5.44
N ASN A 2 -15.71 -10.77 -4.95
CA ASN A 2 -15.10 -11.59 -3.87
C ASN A 2 -14.95 -10.83 -2.53
N THR A 3 -15.00 -9.50 -2.52
CA THR A 3 -14.80 -8.69 -1.30
C THR A 3 -15.95 -8.87 -0.29
N ILE A 4 -17.13 -9.29 -0.75
CA ILE A 4 -18.29 -9.55 0.11
C ILE A 4 -18.06 -10.78 1.00
N LEU A 5 -17.24 -11.75 0.55
CA LEU A 5 -17.09 -13.04 1.24
C LEU A 5 -16.31 -12.91 2.55
N LEU A 6 -15.19 -12.18 2.58
CA LEU A 6 -14.39 -12.05 3.81
C LEU A 6 -15.08 -11.23 4.91
N THR A 7 -15.88 -10.23 4.54
CA THR A 7 -16.68 -9.48 5.51
C THR A 7 -17.78 -10.36 6.08
N ALA A 8 -18.40 -11.22 5.26
CA ALA A 8 -19.43 -12.15 5.71
C ALA A 8 -18.88 -13.27 6.62
N GLU A 9 -17.62 -13.68 6.42
CA GLU A 9 -16.94 -14.68 7.25
C GLU A 9 -16.53 -14.14 8.63
N GLY A 10 -16.61 -12.82 8.86
CA GLY A 10 -16.32 -12.22 10.17
C GLY A 10 -14.86 -12.36 10.62
N ILE A 11 -13.92 -12.53 9.67
CA ILE A 11 -12.48 -12.72 9.96
C ILE A 11 -11.88 -11.48 10.63
N TYR A 12 -12.38 -10.30 10.28
CA TYR A 12 -11.89 -9.02 10.79
C TYR A 12 -12.93 -8.38 11.71
N ASP A 13 -12.45 -7.83 12.83
CA ASP A 13 -13.29 -7.09 13.78
C ASP A 13 -13.95 -5.85 13.15
N ASN A 14 -13.31 -5.29 12.11
CA ASN A 14 -13.75 -4.11 11.40
C ASN A 14 -14.10 -4.44 9.94
N PRO A 15 -15.08 -3.73 9.34
CA PRO A 15 -15.49 -3.98 7.96
C PRO A 15 -14.37 -3.67 6.95
N ILE A 16 -14.29 -4.47 5.90
CA ILE A 16 -13.43 -4.19 4.75
C ILE A 16 -14.06 -3.06 3.93
N VAL A 17 -13.35 -1.93 3.81
CA VAL A 17 -13.83 -0.72 3.11
C VAL A 17 -13.19 -0.50 1.73
N THR A 18 -12.44 -1.48 1.22
CA THR A 18 -11.78 -1.38 -0.09
C THR A 18 -12.80 -1.33 -1.22
N GLU A 19 -12.73 -0.29 -2.05
CA GLU A 19 -13.54 -0.17 -3.25
C GLU A 19 -13.06 -1.13 -4.36
N VAL A 20 -14.00 -1.81 -5.01
CA VAL A 20 -13.75 -2.62 -6.20
C VAL A 20 -14.59 -2.05 -7.34
N THR A 21 -13.94 -1.37 -8.27
CA THR A 21 -14.57 -0.69 -9.39
C THR A 21 -13.84 -1.01 -10.70
N ALA A 22 -14.50 -0.76 -11.83
CA ALA A 22 -13.88 -0.92 -13.14
C ALA A 22 -12.79 0.15 -13.34
N PHE A 23 -11.67 -0.27 -13.93
CA PHE A 23 -10.62 0.67 -14.31
C PHE A 23 -11.15 1.67 -15.35
N THR A 24 -10.80 2.95 -15.18
CA THR A 24 -11.16 4.02 -16.11
C THR A 24 -9.89 4.62 -16.74
N ASN A 25 -9.23 5.54 -16.04
CA ASN A 25 -8.02 6.21 -16.47
C ASN A 25 -7.01 6.23 -15.31
N PHE A 26 -5.72 6.25 -15.66
CA PHE A 26 -4.62 6.43 -14.70
C PHE A 26 -3.80 7.66 -15.13
N TYR A 27 -3.52 8.54 -14.17
CA TYR A 27 -2.67 9.71 -14.38
C TYR A 27 -1.38 9.51 -13.60
N SER A 28 -0.24 9.43 -14.29
CA SER A 28 1.05 9.25 -13.63
C SER A 28 1.35 10.43 -12.72
N ALA A 29 1.81 10.15 -11.50
CA ALA A 29 2.40 11.15 -10.63
C ALA A 29 3.72 11.68 -11.23
N GLU A 30 4.14 12.85 -10.75
CA GLU A 30 5.37 13.53 -11.15
C GLU A 30 6.61 12.64 -10.94
N GLY A 31 7.68 12.90 -11.70
CA GLY A 31 8.88 12.06 -11.72
C GLY A 31 9.54 11.88 -10.35
N TYR A 32 9.47 12.88 -9.47
CA TYR A 32 10.06 12.79 -8.13
C TYR A 32 9.29 11.86 -7.18
N HIS A 33 8.04 11.50 -7.51
CA HIS A 33 7.30 10.48 -6.76
C HIS A 33 7.71 9.05 -7.11
N GLN A 34 8.36 8.86 -8.26
CA GLN A 34 8.77 7.54 -8.72
C GLN A 34 9.99 7.07 -7.94
N GLU A 35 9.99 5.80 -7.53
CA GLU A 35 11.09 5.19 -6.76
C GLU A 35 11.49 6.00 -5.50
N TYR A 36 10.51 6.67 -4.86
CA TYR A 36 10.79 7.68 -3.83
C TYR A 36 11.68 7.16 -2.70
N PHE A 37 11.40 5.96 -2.17
CA PHE A 37 12.20 5.35 -1.12
C PHE A 37 13.64 5.06 -1.56
N ALA A 38 13.83 4.56 -2.78
CA ALA A 38 15.15 4.26 -3.32
C ALA A 38 15.97 5.53 -3.56
N ASN A 39 15.32 6.61 -4.00
CA ASN A 39 15.96 7.90 -4.29
C ASN A 39 16.15 8.78 -3.04
N ASN A 40 15.38 8.55 -1.98
CA ASN A 40 15.38 9.37 -0.77
C ASN A 40 15.45 8.55 0.53
N PRO A 41 16.38 7.58 0.66
CA PRO A 41 16.37 6.61 1.76
C PRO A 41 16.55 7.25 3.14
N ASN A 42 17.18 8.43 3.20
CA ASN A 42 17.47 9.15 4.43
C ASN A 42 16.35 10.09 4.89
N GLN A 43 15.24 10.20 4.13
CA GLN A 43 14.08 10.97 4.59
C GLN A 43 13.54 10.35 5.90
N PRO A 44 13.11 11.16 6.89
CA PRO A 44 12.78 10.64 8.22
C PRO A 44 11.78 9.49 8.22
N CYS A 45 10.74 9.56 7.39
CA CYS A 45 9.77 8.47 7.24
C CYS A 45 10.38 7.23 6.58
N CYS A 46 11.22 7.41 5.56
CA CYS A 46 11.91 6.32 4.88
C CYS A 46 12.83 5.57 5.85
N ALA A 47 13.63 6.30 6.62
CA ALA A 47 14.57 5.72 7.58
C ALA A 47 13.86 5.05 8.77
N ALA A 48 12.87 5.73 9.38
CA ALA A 48 12.26 5.25 10.62
C ALA A 48 11.14 4.21 10.41
N VAL A 49 10.44 4.25 9.27
CA VAL A 49 9.23 3.45 9.05
C VAL A 49 9.36 2.48 7.89
N VAL A 50 9.86 2.93 6.73
CA VAL A 50 9.88 2.10 5.51
C VAL A 50 11.04 1.09 5.55
N ALA A 51 12.25 1.53 5.87
CA ALA A 51 13.44 0.69 5.85
C ALA A 51 13.32 -0.57 6.75
N PRO A 52 12.82 -0.50 8.00
CA PRO A 52 12.61 -1.70 8.82
C PRO A 52 11.60 -2.68 8.21
N LYS A 53 10.54 -2.18 7.57
CA LYS A 53 9.53 -3.02 6.90
C LYS A 53 10.11 -3.74 5.68
N VAL A 54 10.92 -3.04 4.88
CA VAL A 54 11.61 -3.63 3.73
C VAL A 54 12.65 -4.66 4.18
N ALA A 55 13.41 -4.37 5.24
CA ALA A 55 14.37 -5.32 5.80
C ALA A 55 13.67 -6.61 6.27
N LYS A 56 12.54 -6.51 6.96
CA LYS A 56 11.73 -7.65 7.41
C LYS A 56 11.21 -8.51 6.25
N PHE A 57 10.95 -7.92 5.08
CA PHE A 57 10.51 -8.67 3.91
C PHE A 57 11.65 -9.48 3.25
N ARG A 58 12.91 -9.09 3.48
CA ARG A 58 14.11 -9.71 2.85
C ARG A 58 14.74 -10.81 3.71
N GLN A 59 14.22 -11.07 4.90
CA GLN A 59 14.70 -12.06 5.87
C GLN A 59 13.63 -13.13 6.05
#